data_AF-A0A9D9H0M9-F1
#
_entry.id   AF-A0A9D9H0M9-F1
#
_cell.length_a   1.000
_cell.length_b   1.000
_cell.length_c   1.000
_cell.angle_alpha   90.00
_cell.angle_beta   90.00
_cell.angle_gamma   90.00
#
_symmetry.space_group_name_H-M   'P 1'
#
loop_
_entity.id
_entity.type
_entity.pdbx_description
1 polymer ?
#
loop_
_entity_poly.entity_id
_entity_poly.type
_entity_poly.pdbx_seq_one_letter_code
_entity_poly.pdbx_strand_id
1 'polypeptide(L)'
;GAVELAKLVVETIEKSPSGPLQYAYDKEMPIKEKIAQLCQRVYGAGEISYATLAEKKIKQIHALGIDNYPLCVAKTQYSFSSDAKAFGAPSGFELKVRDIVINRGARMLVVIMGEMMRMPGLPASPQALHIDLVNGQIEGLS
;
A
#
# COMPACT_ATOMS: atom_id res chain seq x y z
N GLY A 1 24.43 3.43 18.99
CA GLY A 1 24.39 3.99 17.62
C GLY A 1 23.37 5.09 17.45
N ALA A 2 22.11 4.90 17.86
CA ALA A 2 21.00 5.81 17.53
C ALA A 2 20.59 6.81 18.64
N VAL A 3 21.52 7.16 19.55
CA VAL A 3 21.21 8.03 20.70
C VAL A 3 20.72 9.41 20.25
N GLU A 4 21.33 9.98 19.22
CA GLU A 4 20.94 11.29 18.70
C GLU A 4 19.54 11.27 18.06
N LEU A 5 19.20 10.20 17.33
CA LEU A 5 17.84 10.01 16.83
C LEU A 5 16.83 9.91 17.98
N ALA A 6 17.15 9.16 19.04
CA ALA A 6 16.28 8.99 20.20
C ALA A 6 16.03 10.33 20.90
N LYS A 7 17.08 11.14 21.12
CA LYS A 7 16.94 12.49 21.69
C LYS A 7 16.08 13.38 20.82
N LEU A 8 16.32 13.37 19.50
CA LEU A 8 15.55 14.18 18.55
C LEU A 8 14.06 13.81 18.54
N VAL A 9 13.72 12.52 18.61
CA VAL A 9 12.32 12.07 18.69
C VAL A 9 11.64 12.58 19.95
N VAL A 10 12.29 12.45 21.11
CA VAL A 10 11.76 12.94 22.40
C VAL A 10 11.55 14.45 22.35
N GLU A 11 12.57 15.19 21.93
CA GLU A 11 12.51 16.64 21.81
C GLU A 11 11.40 17.11 20.85
N THR A 12 11.21 16.41 19.73
CA THR A 12 10.16 16.72 18.75
C THR A 12 8.77 16.56 19.37
N ILE A 13 8.55 15.48 20.12
CA ILE A 13 7.25 15.20 20.78
C ILE A 13 6.98 16.25 21.87
N GLU A 14 8.00 16.63 22.65
CA GLU A 14 7.87 17.61 23.73
C GLU A 14 7.59 19.03 23.22
N LYS A 15 8.29 19.47 22.16
CA LYS A 15 8.17 20.84 21.63
C LYS A 15 7.03 21.03 20.65
N SER A 16 6.67 19.97 19.93
CA SER A 16 5.68 20.01 18.84
C SER A 16 4.71 18.83 18.98
N PRO A 17 3.82 18.84 19.99
CA PRO A 17 2.85 17.78 20.18
C PRO A 17 1.97 17.61 18.93
N SER A 18 1.64 16.37 18.59
CA SER A 18 0.83 16.07 17.41
C SER A 18 -0.55 16.70 17.50
N GLY A 19 -1.01 17.32 16.41
CA GLY A 19 -2.41 17.71 16.25
C GLY A 19 -3.36 16.51 16.14
N PRO A 20 -4.68 16.76 15.97
CA PRO A 20 -5.66 15.70 15.74
C PRO A 20 -5.31 14.84 14.51
N LEU A 21 -5.55 13.53 14.60
CA LEU A 21 -5.33 12.61 13.50
C LEU A 21 -6.20 12.98 12.30
N GLN A 22 -5.55 13.23 11.15
CA GLN A 22 -6.23 13.48 9.88
C GLN A 22 -6.05 12.30 8.95
N TYR A 23 -7.16 11.77 8.44
CA TYR A 23 -7.14 10.68 7.46
C TYR A 23 -6.93 11.23 6.03
N ALA A 24 -6.45 10.36 5.14
CA ALA A 24 -6.25 10.69 3.72
C ALA A 24 -7.58 11.02 3.01
N TYR A 25 -8.69 10.48 3.51
CA TYR A 25 -10.04 10.67 3.02
C TYR A 25 -11.06 10.42 4.14
N ASP A 26 -12.27 10.96 3.97
CA ASP A 26 -13.46 10.62 4.75
C ASP A 26 -14.02 9.24 4.34
N LYS A 27 -14.35 8.42 5.34
CA LYS A 27 -14.91 7.07 5.18
C LYS A 27 -16.31 7.07 4.56
N GLU A 28 -17.06 8.17 4.55
CA GLU A 28 -18.41 8.21 3.97
C GLU A 28 -18.42 8.66 2.50
N MET A 29 -17.27 9.07 1.93
CA MET A 29 -17.20 9.50 0.53
C MET A 29 -17.46 8.36 -0.46
N PRO A 30 -17.95 8.67 -1.67
CA PRO A 30 -18.01 7.70 -2.77
C PRO A 30 -16.64 7.05 -3.03
N ILE A 31 -16.64 5.77 -3.40
CA ILE A 31 -15.40 4.99 -3.57
C ILE A 31 -14.43 5.65 -4.55
N LYS A 32 -14.94 6.18 -5.67
CA LYS A 32 -14.09 6.85 -6.67
C LYS A 32 -13.44 8.11 -6.13
N GLU A 33 -14.14 8.87 -5.29
CA GLU A 33 -13.62 10.07 -4.65
C GLU A 33 -12.57 9.72 -3.60
N LYS A 34 -12.79 8.67 -2.80
CA LYS A 34 -11.79 8.15 -1.86
C LYS A 34 -10.50 7.74 -2.57
N ILE A 35 -10.63 6.99 -3.67
CA ILE A 35 -9.48 6.55 -4.47
C ILE A 35 -8.76 7.77 -5.04
N ALA A 36 -9.49 8.71 -5.66
CA ALA A 36 -8.90 9.91 -6.25
C ALA A 36 -8.17 10.76 -5.19
N GLN A 37 -8.81 11.03 -4.05
CA GLN A 37 -8.23 11.84 -2.99
C GLN A 37 -6.98 11.20 -2.39
N LEU A 38 -7.01 9.88 -2.16
CA LEU A 38 -5.83 9.13 -1.70
C LEU A 38 -4.69 9.23 -2.72
N CYS A 39 -4.97 8.96 -4.00
CA CYS A 39 -3.97 8.98 -5.07
C CYS A 39 -3.37 10.36 -5.29
N GLN A 40 -4.18 11.41 -5.25
CA GLN A 40 -3.73 12.78 -5.45
C GLN A 40 -2.93 13.29 -4.24
N ARG A 41 -3.45 13.10 -3.01
CA ARG A 41 -2.81 13.64 -1.79
C ARG A 41 -1.55 12.88 -1.38
N VAL A 42 -1.56 11.55 -1.51
CA VAL A 42 -0.47 10.70 -1.00
C VAL A 42 0.54 10.38 -2.09
N TYR A 43 0.10 10.18 -3.33
CA TYR A 43 1.01 9.78 -4.42
C TYR A 43 1.33 10.90 -5.41
N GLY A 44 0.56 12.00 -5.45
CA GLY A 44 0.75 13.06 -6.44
C GLY A 44 0.26 12.69 -7.84
N ALA A 45 -0.66 11.72 -7.95
CA ALA A 45 -1.27 11.36 -9.24
C ALA A 45 -2.09 12.53 -9.81
N GLY A 46 -2.08 12.71 -11.13
CA GLY A 46 -2.89 13.71 -11.82
C GLY A 46 -4.28 13.18 -12.20
N GLU A 47 -4.31 11.95 -12.71
CA GLU A 47 -5.52 11.32 -13.23
C GLU A 47 -5.67 9.89 -12.70
N ILE A 48 -6.92 9.46 -12.50
CA ILE A 48 -7.26 8.10 -12.09
C ILE A 48 -8.23 7.51 -13.10
N SER A 49 -7.81 6.44 -13.77
CA SER A 49 -8.65 5.69 -14.72
C SER A 49 -9.07 4.34 -14.15
N TYR A 50 -10.16 3.78 -14.69
CA TYR A 50 -10.76 2.54 -14.17
C TYR A 50 -10.97 1.54 -15.31
N ALA A 51 -10.52 0.31 -15.10
CA ALA A 51 -10.85 -0.80 -15.98
C ALA A 51 -12.30 -1.25 -15.77
N THR A 52 -12.89 -1.89 -16.78
CA THR A 52 -14.27 -2.40 -16.74
C THR A 52 -14.53 -3.34 -15.56
N LEU A 53 -13.55 -4.13 -15.16
CA LEU A 53 -13.66 -5.02 -14.00
C LEU A 53 -13.77 -4.23 -12.68
N ALA A 54 -12.94 -3.20 -12.51
CA ALA A 54 -13.02 -2.30 -11.36
C ALA A 54 -14.37 -1.57 -11.31
N GLU A 55 -14.90 -1.08 -12.44
CA GLU A 55 -16.22 -0.45 -12.50
C GLU A 55 -17.35 -1.40 -12.05
N LYS A 56 -17.30 -2.67 -12.49
CA LYS A 56 -18.25 -3.69 -12.03
C LYS A 56 -18.13 -3.93 -10.52
N LYS A 57 -16.91 -3.95 -9.98
CA LYS A 57 -16.67 -4.12 -8.54
C LYS A 57 -17.16 -2.92 -7.72
N ILE A 58 -16.98 -1.69 -8.20
CA ILE A 58 -17.51 -0.49 -7.55
C ILE A 58 -19.04 -0.58 -7.43
N LYS A 59 -19.73 -0.95 -8.51
CA LYS A 59 -21.19 -1.17 -8.48
C LYS A 59 -21.58 -2.27 -7.49
N GLN A 60 -20.82 -3.36 -7.46
CA GLN A 60 -21.04 -4.46 -6.51
C GLN A 60 -20.87 -4.00 -5.06
N ILE A 61 -19.83 -3.21 -4.76
CA ILE A 61 -19.56 -2.69 -3.42
C ILE A 61 -20.73 -1.82 -2.94
N HIS A 62 -21.22 -0.92 -3.80
CA HIS A 62 -22.39 -0.09 -3.51
C HIS A 62 -23.64 -0.92 -3.24
N ALA A 63 -23.91 -1.93 -4.08
CA ALA A 63 -25.05 -2.83 -3.89
C ALA A 63 -24.97 -3.63 -2.58
N LEU A 64 -23.76 -3.89 -2.08
CA LEU A 64 -23.53 -4.60 -0.82
C LEU A 64 -23.54 -3.68 0.40
N GLY A 65 -23.61 -2.35 0.22
CA GLY A 65 -23.60 -1.36 1.32
C GLY A 65 -22.31 -1.35 2.12
N ILE A 66 -21.16 -1.64 1.47
CA ILE A 66 -19.85 -1.69 2.12
C ILE A 66 -18.89 -0.60 1.61
N ASP A 67 -19.43 0.48 1.05
CA ASP A 67 -18.67 1.63 0.54
C ASP A 67 -17.80 2.27 1.62
N ASN A 68 -18.22 2.19 2.88
CA ASN A 68 -17.50 2.72 4.04
C ASN A 68 -16.26 1.93 4.45
N TYR A 69 -15.95 0.82 3.77
CA TYR A 69 -14.74 0.06 4.05
C TYR A 69 -13.49 0.86 3.62
N PRO A 70 -12.41 0.88 4.42
CA PRO A 70 -11.15 1.50 4.05
C PRO A 70 -10.53 0.86 2.81
N LEU A 71 -9.78 1.69 2.09
CA LEU A 71 -9.00 1.32 0.91
C LEU A 71 -7.61 0.81 1.30
N CYS A 72 -7.17 -0.26 0.64
CA CYS A 72 -5.78 -0.69 0.61
C CYS A 72 -5.31 -0.71 -0.84
N VAL A 73 -4.32 0.12 -1.17
CA VAL A 73 -3.85 0.24 -2.55
C VAL A 73 -2.71 -0.74 -2.80
N ALA A 74 -2.90 -1.55 -3.82
CA ALA A 74 -1.97 -2.55 -4.32
C ALA A 74 -1.25 -2.01 -5.57
N LYS A 75 -0.02 -1.53 -5.38
CA LYS A 75 0.86 -1.02 -6.44
C LYS A 75 2.32 -1.36 -6.13
N THR A 76 3.22 -1.09 -7.08
CA THR A 76 4.67 -1.18 -6.85
C THR A 76 5.10 -0.30 -5.66
N GLN A 77 5.95 -0.83 -4.79
CA GLN A 77 6.54 -0.12 -3.66
C GLN A 77 7.75 0.75 -4.06
N TYR A 78 8.26 0.59 -5.29
CA TYR A 78 9.49 1.24 -5.74
C TYR A 78 9.30 2.70 -6.19
N SER A 79 8.05 3.16 -6.33
CA SER A 79 7.71 4.47 -6.87
C SER A 79 6.35 4.92 -6.37
N PHE A 80 6.08 6.23 -6.35
CA PHE A 80 4.73 6.78 -6.15
C PHE A 80 3.79 6.49 -7.34
N SER A 81 4.34 6.35 -8.55
CA SER A 81 3.58 6.02 -9.76
C SER A 81 3.41 4.51 -9.95
N SER A 82 2.79 4.09 -11.05
CA SER A 82 2.75 2.68 -11.46
C SER A 82 4.05 2.18 -12.08
N ASP A 83 5.01 3.07 -12.39
CA ASP A 83 6.31 2.72 -12.95
C ASP A 83 7.37 2.60 -11.85
N ALA A 84 7.89 1.38 -11.65
CA ALA A 84 8.90 1.08 -10.64
C ALA A 84 10.25 1.81 -10.86
N LYS A 85 10.51 2.33 -12.06
CA LYS A 85 11.74 3.06 -12.40
C LYS A 85 11.61 4.58 -12.22
N ALA A 86 10.41 5.08 -11.94
CA ALA A 86 10.19 6.50 -11.70
C ALA A 86 10.58 6.89 -10.26
N PHE A 87 11.88 7.08 -10.04
CA PHE A 87 12.44 7.41 -8.73
C PHE A 87 12.16 8.86 -8.30
N GLY A 88 12.30 9.12 -6.99
CA GLY A 88 12.10 10.44 -6.40
C GLY A 88 10.62 10.72 -6.11
N ALA A 89 10.17 11.93 -6.41
CA ALA A 89 8.80 12.39 -6.18
C ALA A 89 8.12 12.74 -7.53
N PRO A 90 7.81 11.75 -8.38
CA PRO A 90 7.06 12.00 -9.61
C PRO A 90 5.67 12.59 -9.26
N SER A 91 5.10 13.37 -10.18
CA SER A 91 3.76 13.95 -10.02
C SER A 91 3.04 14.06 -11.36
N GLY A 92 1.72 14.23 -11.33
CA GLY A 92 0.89 14.40 -12.52
C GLY A 92 0.71 13.14 -13.38
N PHE A 93 1.13 11.97 -12.88
CA PHE A 93 0.99 10.71 -13.59
C PHE A 93 -0.42 10.12 -13.48
N GLU A 94 -0.78 9.27 -14.44
CA GLU A 94 -2.02 8.49 -14.40
C GLU A 94 -1.84 7.24 -13.53
N LEU A 95 -2.84 6.94 -12.69
CA LEU A 95 -2.98 5.63 -12.04
C LEU A 95 -4.22 4.92 -12.54
N LYS A 96 -4.04 3.70 -13.03
CA LYS A 96 -5.13 2.87 -13.55
C LYS A 96 -5.56 1.81 -12.54
N VAL A 97 -6.79 1.90 -12.06
CA VAL A 97 -7.43 0.86 -11.23
C VAL A 97 -7.85 -0.30 -12.12
N ARG A 98 -7.21 -1.45 -11.96
CA ARG A 98 -7.46 -2.65 -12.77
C ARG A 98 -8.59 -3.51 -12.21
N ASP A 99 -8.62 -3.67 -10.89
CA ASP A 99 -9.62 -4.49 -10.18
C ASP A 99 -9.74 -4.02 -8.72
N ILE A 100 -10.80 -4.46 -8.03
CA ILE A 100 -10.97 -4.27 -6.59
C ILE A 100 -11.35 -5.61 -5.95
N VAL A 101 -10.51 -6.07 -5.02
CA VAL A 101 -10.77 -7.26 -4.21
C VAL A 101 -11.47 -6.86 -2.92
N ILE A 102 -12.60 -7.50 -2.63
CA ILE A 102 -13.42 -7.22 -1.46
C ILE A 102 -13.05 -8.19 -0.33
N ASN A 103 -12.34 -7.70 0.68
CA ASN A 103 -12.01 -8.48 1.88
C ASN A 103 -13.02 -8.22 2.98
N ARG A 104 -14.07 -9.06 3.05
CA ARG A 104 -15.14 -8.88 4.04
C ARG A 104 -14.71 -9.11 5.49
N GLY A 105 -13.88 -10.12 5.74
CA GLY A 105 -13.40 -10.43 7.10
C GLY A 105 -12.54 -9.30 7.69
N ALA A 106 -11.60 -8.78 6.91
CA ALA A 106 -10.75 -7.65 7.30
C ALA A 106 -11.44 -6.27 7.16
N ARG A 107 -12.67 -6.24 6.63
CA ARG A 107 -13.42 -5.02 6.30
C ARG A 107 -12.62 -4.02 5.46
N MET A 108 -12.10 -4.46 4.32
CA MET A 108 -11.18 -3.66 3.49
C MET A 108 -11.40 -3.89 1.99
N LEU A 109 -11.20 -2.84 1.19
CA LEU A 109 -11.26 -2.88 -0.27
C LEU A 109 -9.84 -2.76 -0.83
N VAL A 110 -9.33 -3.83 -1.45
CA VAL A 110 -7.99 -3.83 -2.03
C VAL A 110 -8.07 -3.34 -3.48
N VAL A 111 -7.57 -2.13 -3.73
CA VAL A 111 -7.58 -1.46 -5.03
C VAL A 111 -6.30 -1.84 -5.79
N ILE A 112 -6.45 -2.62 -6.86
CA ILE A 112 -5.31 -3.15 -7.62
C ILE A 112 -4.95 -2.19 -8.75
N MET A 113 -3.75 -1.61 -8.70
CA MET A 113 -3.24 -0.65 -9.69
C MET A 113 -1.97 -1.14 -10.40
N GLY A 114 -1.31 -2.17 -9.89
CA GLY A 114 -0.14 -2.80 -10.50
C GLY A 114 -0.24 -4.33 -10.51
N GLU A 115 0.74 -4.97 -11.13
CA GLU A 115 0.91 -6.41 -10.98
C GLU A 115 1.49 -6.72 -9.59
N MET A 116 0.91 -7.71 -8.91
CA MET A 116 1.38 -8.15 -7.60
C MET A 116 1.68 -9.65 -7.60
N MET A 117 2.87 -10.00 -7.14
CA MET A 117 3.19 -11.38 -6.77
C MET A 117 2.56 -11.70 -5.42
N ARG A 118 1.56 -12.61 -5.42
CA ARG A 118 0.93 -13.12 -4.20
C ARG A 118 1.59 -14.38 -3.65
N MET A 119 2.42 -15.03 -4.48
CA MET A 119 3.13 -16.25 -4.13
C MET A 119 4.54 -16.13 -4.71
N PRO A 120 5.51 -15.62 -3.93
CA PRO A 120 6.89 -15.55 -4.39
C PRO A 120 7.43 -16.97 -4.60
N GLY A 121 8.14 -17.18 -5.71
CA GLY A 121 8.86 -18.42 -5.96
C GLY A 121 10.20 -18.47 -5.23
N LEU A 122 10.80 -19.66 -5.17
CA LEU A 122 12.18 -19.81 -4.73
C LEU A 122 13.16 -19.26 -5.79
N PRO A 123 14.30 -18.69 -5.38
CA PRO A 123 15.36 -18.31 -6.31
C PRO A 123 16.04 -19.55 -6.91
N ALA A 124 16.88 -19.36 -7.93
CA ALA A 124 17.58 -20.45 -8.61
C ALA A 124 18.46 -21.29 -7.66
N SER A 125 19.06 -20.65 -6.64
CA SER A 125 19.76 -21.32 -5.54
C SER A 125 19.07 -20.94 -4.22
N PRO A 126 18.14 -21.76 -3.71
CA PRO A 126 17.42 -21.50 -2.46
C PRO A 126 18.33 -21.55 -1.24
N GLN A 127 18.13 -20.67 -0.26
CA GLN A 127 18.86 -20.70 1.01
C GLN A 127 18.71 -22.04 1.75
N ALA A 128 17.62 -22.78 1.50
CA ALA A 128 17.37 -24.11 2.02
C ALA A 128 18.48 -25.14 1.69
N LEU A 129 19.27 -24.93 0.62
CA LEU A 129 20.42 -25.78 0.30
C LEU A 129 21.62 -25.56 1.23
N HIS A 130 21.60 -24.48 2.02
CA HIS A 130 22.70 -24.03 2.87
C HIS A 130 22.33 -24.02 4.36
N ILE A 131 21.07 -24.32 4.71
CA ILE A 131 20.61 -24.41 6.10
C ILE A 131 20.94 -25.80 6.64
N ASP A 132 21.67 -25.86 7.75
CA ASP A 132 22.05 -27.11 8.40
C ASP A 132 22.11 -26.96 9.94
N LEU A 133 22.16 -28.10 10.64
CA LEU A 133 22.34 -28.17 12.10
C LEU A 133 23.69 -28.80 12.41
N VAL A 134 24.70 -27.97 12.67
CA VAL A 134 26.07 -28.40 12.95
C VAL A 134 26.34 -28.24 14.44
N ASN A 135 26.66 -29.34 15.13
CA ASN A 135 26.95 -29.35 16.58
C ASN A 135 25.84 -28.70 17.45
N GLY A 136 24.57 -28.84 17.03
CA GLY A 136 23.43 -28.24 17.73
C GLY A 136 23.23 -26.75 17.46
N GLN A 137 23.99 -26.15 16.54
CA GLN A 137 23.82 -24.77 16.08
C GLN A 137 23.28 -24.75 14.65
N ILE A 138 22.36 -23.84 14.37
CA ILE A 138 21.82 -23.66 13.03
C ILE A 138 22.77 -22.77 12.23
N GLU A 139 23.27 -23.28 11.12
CA GLU A 139 24.07 -22.53 10.15
C GLU A 139 23.20 -22.13 8.94
N GLY A 140 23.51 -20.99 8.31
CA GLY A 140 22.88 -20.57 7.05
C GLY A 140 21.47 -19.99 7.14
N LEU A 141 20.93 -19.72 8.33
CA LEU A 141 19.60 -19.13 8.52
C LEU A 141 19.57 -17.59 8.46
N SER A 142 20.69 -16.94 8.80
CA SER A 142 20.84 -15.47 8.83
C SER A 142 22.28 -15.05 8.62
#